data_AF-R5EGC0-F1
#
_entry.id   AF-R5EGC0-F1
#
_cell.length_a   1.000
_cell.length_b   1.000
_cell.length_c   1.000
_cell.angle_alpha   90.00
_cell.angle_beta   90.00
_cell.angle_gamma   90.00
#
_symmetry.space_group_name_H-M   'P 1'
#
loop_
_entity.id
_entity.type
_entity.pdbx_description
1 polymer ?
#
loop_
_entity_poly.entity_id
_entity_poly.type
_entity_poly.pdbx_seq_one_letter_code
_entity_poly.pdbx_strand_id
1 'polypeptide(L)'
;MWLSPILPFINDTEENISGILDMCAEAKVYGVICFGMGLTLREGNREYFYEQLDRLFPGLKEQYIRTYGDQYMIESGNSQKLMRLFHRKCEKYGIVHDNDQIFRYLSAFEEKDDGGQISIWD
;
A
#
# COMPACT_ATOMS: atom_id res chain seq x y z
N MET A 1 5.95 -8.82 -1.98
CA MET A 1 5.33 -7.64 -2.63
C MET A 1 4.77 -6.73 -1.54
N TRP A 2 4.79 -5.41 -1.72
CA TRP A 2 4.19 -4.44 -0.77
C TRP A 2 2.96 -3.81 -1.42
N LEU A 3 1.77 -3.99 -0.83
CA LEU A 3 0.49 -3.71 -1.51
C LEU A 3 0.08 -2.22 -1.46
N SER A 4 0.42 -1.51 -0.39
CA SER A 4 0.03 -0.10 -0.23
C SER A 4 0.92 0.83 -1.06
N PRO A 5 0.44 2.01 -1.50
CA PRO A 5 -0.83 2.64 -1.09
C PRO A 5 -2.06 2.17 -1.88
N ILE A 6 -3.22 2.22 -1.21
CA ILE A 6 -4.54 2.12 -1.84
C ILE A 6 -5.23 3.49 -1.66
N LEU A 7 -5.53 4.14 -2.79
CA LEU A 7 -6.04 5.49 -2.87
C LEU A 7 -7.57 5.49 -2.81
N PRO A 8 -8.18 6.08 -1.75
CA PRO A 8 -9.63 6.21 -1.66
C PRO A 8 -10.25 6.83 -2.91
N PHE A 9 -11.39 6.30 -3.33
CA PHE A 9 -12.16 6.75 -4.51
C PHE A 9 -11.48 6.54 -5.88
N ILE A 10 -10.24 6.05 -5.94
CA ILE A 10 -9.49 5.91 -7.20
C ILE A 10 -9.27 4.43 -7.51
N ASN A 11 -8.57 3.71 -6.62
CA ASN A 11 -8.22 2.32 -6.85
C ASN A 11 -8.64 1.37 -5.72
N ASP A 12 -9.43 1.85 -4.77
CA ASP A 12 -9.97 1.13 -3.62
C ASP A 12 -11.21 0.28 -3.98
N THR A 13 -11.06 -0.56 -5.01
CA THR A 13 -12.10 -1.45 -5.53
C THR A 13 -11.72 -2.92 -5.37
N GLU A 14 -12.73 -3.80 -5.29
CA GLU A 14 -12.46 -5.23 -5.18
C GLU A 14 -11.78 -5.79 -6.43
N GLU A 15 -12.07 -5.22 -7.59
CA GLU A 15 -11.49 -5.58 -8.88
C GLU A 15 -9.99 -5.31 -8.91
N ASN A 16 -9.56 -4.13 -8.47
CA ASN A 16 -8.14 -3.77 -8.45
C ASN A 16 -7.35 -4.63 -7.46
N ILE A 17 -7.85 -4.77 -6.22
CA ILE A 17 -7.20 -5.63 -5.21
C ILE A 17 -7.16 -7.08 -5.70
N SER A 18 -8.25 -7.56 -6.30
CA SER A 18 -8.32 -8.90 -6.87
C SER A 18 -7.29 -9.12 -7.96
N GLY A 19 -7.19 -8.21 -8.93
CA GLY A 19 -6.25 -8.33 -10.04
C GLY A 19 -4.80 -8.34 -9.58
N ILE A 20 -4.45 -7.49 -8.62
CA ILE A 20 -3.09 -7.47 -8.03
C ILE A 20 -2.76 -8.82 -7.38
N LEU A 21 -3.67 -9.38 -6.60
CA LEU A 21 -3.45 -10.65 -5.91
C LEU A 21 -3.43 -11.84 -6.88
N ASP A 22 -4.22 -11.80 -7.95
CA ASP A 22 -4.20 -12.82 -9.01
C ASP A 22 -2.83 -12.81 -9.72
N MET A 23 -2.33 -11.63 -10.10
CA MET A 23 -0.97 -11.50 -10.67
C MET A 23 0.12 -11.96 -9.69
N CYS A 24 -0.03 -11.70 -8.39
CA CYS A 24 0.90 -12.19 -7.37
C CYS A 24 0.92 -13.71 -7.28
N ALA A 25 -0.25 -14.35 -7.39
CA ALA A 25 -0.35 -15.80 -7.42
C ALA A 25 0.31 -16.39 -8.67
N GLU A 26 0.07 -15.80 -9.84
CA GLU A 26 0.71 -16.19 -11.10
C GLU A 26 2.24 -16.07 -11.02
N ALA A 27 2.75 -14.99 -10.43
CA ALA A 27 4.16 -14.76 -10.20
C ALA A 27 4.77 -15.60 -9.06
N LYS A 28 3.96 -16.39 -8.34
CA LYS A 28 4.37 -17.23 -7.20
C LYS A 28 5.11 -16.44 -6.11
N VAL A 29 4.62 -15.25 -5.79
CA VAL A 29 5.21 -14.47 -4.70
C VAL A 29 5.09 -15.22 -3.38
N TYR A 30 6.13 -15.14 -2.54
CA TYR A 30 6.10 -15.76 -1.21
C TYR A 30 5.04 -15.11 -0.30
N GLY A 31 5.04 -13.78 -0.25
CA GLY A 31 4.14 -13.04 0.61
C GLY A 31 3.86 -11.61 0.16
N VAL A 32 2.76 -11.08 0.70
CA VAL A 32 2.26 -9.73 0.44
C VAL A 32 2.13 -8.97 1.75
N ILE A 33 2.89 -7.88 1.86
CA ILE A 33 2.85 -6.96 3.00
C ILE A 33 1.70 -5.98 2.79
N CYS A 34 0.83 -5.86 3.79
CA CYS A 34 -0.28 -4.92 3.77
C CYS A 34 -0.54 -4.34 5.18
N PHE A 35 -0.62 -3.02 5.29
CA PHE A 35 -0.90 -2.33 6.56
C PHE A 35 -2.31 -1.74 6.64
N GLY A 36 -3.15 -2.03 5.65
CA GLY A 36 -4.46 -1.44 5.49
C GLY A 36 -4.67 -0.87 4.09
N MET A 37 -5.88 -0.35 3.86
CA MET A 37 -6.32 0.11 2.55
C MET A 37 -6.42 1.63 2.57
N GLY A 38 -5.26 2.26 2.43
CA GLY A 38 -5.12 3.69 2.56
C GLY A 38 -3.75 4.19 2.17
N LEU A 39 -3.47 5.42 2.55
CA LEU A 39 -2.19 6.06 2.35
C LEU A 39 -1.87 7.05 3.47
N THR A 40 -0.62 7.47 3.49
CA THR A 40 -0.17 8.56 4.33
C THR A 40 -0.04 9.84 3.49
N LEU A 41 -0.81 10.87 3.86
CA LEU A 41 -0.70 12.22 3.35
C LEU A 41 0.06 13.06 4.38
N ARG A 42 1.38 13.11 4.22
CA ARG A 42 2.31 13.88 5.04
C ARG A 42 2.33 15.33 4.53
N GLU A 43 2.70 16.25 5.42
CA GLU A 43 3.07 17.59 4.98
C GLU A 43 4.22 17.51 3.94
N GLY A 44 4.12 18.27 2.86
CA GLY A 44 5.06 18.27 1.74
C GLY A 44 4.66 17.32 0.59
N ASN A 45 4.14 16.12 0.88
CA ASN A 45 3.63 15.24 -0.20
C ASN A 45 2.16 15.51 -0.55
N ARG A 46 1.40 16.06 0.40
CA ARG A 46 -0.04 16.29 0.27
C ARG A 46 -0.36 17.33 -0.80
N GLU A 47 0.43 18.40 -0.87
CA GLU A 47 0.24 19.50 -1.81
C GLU A 47 0.40 19.02 -3.24
N TYR A 48 1.47 18.26 -3.50
CA TYR A 48 1.69 17.63 -4.80
C TYR A 48 0.60 16.61 -5.13
N PHE A 49 0.20 15.78 -4.17
CA PHE A 49 -0.88 14.81 -4.37
C PHE A 49 -2.19 15.51 -4.79
N TYR A 50 -2.56 16.58 -4.10
CA TYR A 50 -3.75 17.38 -4.43
C TYR A 50 -3.65 18.10 -5.78
N GLU A 51 -2.48 18.60 -6.16
CA GLU A 51 -2.26 19.14 -7.52
C GLU A 51 -2.47 18.06 -8.60
N GLN A 52 -1.99 16.84 -8.37
CA GLN A 52 -2.23 15.73 -9.30
C GLN A 52 -3.69 15.30 -9.32
N LEU A 53 -4.40 15.36 -8.19
CA LEU A 53 -5.85 15.12 -8.17
C LEU A 53 -6.60 16.14 -9.01
N ASP A 54 -6.31 17.44 -8.86
CA ASP A 54 -6.94 18.49 -9.69
C ASP A 54 -6.70 18.26 -11.19
N ARG A 55 -5.49 17.82 -11.55
CA ARG A 55 -5.09 17.59 -12.95
C ARG A 55 -5.71 16.34 -13.56
N LEU A 56 -5.71 15.22 -12.82
CA LEU A 56 -6.04 13.89 -13.35
C LEU A 56 -7.47 13.45 -13.01
N PHE A 57 -8.01 13.93 -11.90
CA PHE A 57 -9.33 13.57 -11.38
C PHE A 57 -10.09 14.82 -10.90
N PRO A 58 -10.50 15.72 -11.83
CA PRO A 58 -11.09 17.02 -11.47
C PRO A 58 -12.25 16.89 -10.48
N GLY A 59 -12.20 17.67 -9.38
CA GLY A 59 -13.18 17.67 -8.30
C GLY A 59 -12.91 16.67 -7.16
N LEU A 60 -11.92 15.76 -7.34
CA LEU A 60 -11.64 14.74 -6.33
C LEU A 60 -10.84 15.29 -5.15
N LYS A 61 -10.02 16.33 -5.35
CA LYS A 61 -9.30 17.02 -4.28
C LYS A 61 -10.26 17.57 -3.22
N GLU A 62 -11.33 18.24 -3.63
CA GLU A 62 -12.33 18.80 -2.71
C GLU A 62 -13.01 17.69 -1.90
N GLN A 63 -13.26 16.54 -2.53
CA GLN A 63 -13.80 15.37 -1.85
C GLN A 63 -12.80 14.81 -0.82
N TYR A 64 -11.51 14.74 -1.14
CA TYR A 64 -10.47 14.33 -0.19
C TYR A 64 -10.40 15.29 0.99
N ILE A 65 -10.31 16.60 0.75
CA ILE A 65 -10.23 17.62 1.81
C ILE A 65 -11.47 17.57 2.71
N ARG A 66 -12.67 17.44 2.14
CA ARG A 66 -13.92 17.35 2.91
C ARG A 66 -13.99 16.08 3.75
N THR A 67 -13.47 14.96 3.26
CA THR A 67 -13.57 13.65 3.92
C THR A 67 -12.50 13.47 4.99
N TYR A 68 -11.27 13.90 4.70
CA TYR A 68 -10.09 13.56 5.49
C TYR A 68 -9.40 14.75 6.15
N GLY A 69 -9.66 15.98 5.70
CA GLY A 69 -8.98 17.17 6.21
C GLY A 69 -7.45 17.05 6.13
N ASP A 70 -6.78 17.36 7.25
CA ASP A 70 -5.31 17.32 7.37
C ASP A 70 -4.78 16.04 8.02
N GLN A 71 -5.59 14.97 8.07
CA GLN A 71 -5.18 13.69 8.64
C GLN A 71 -3.91 13.16 7.96
N TYR A 72 -2.97 12.70 8.80
CA TYR A 72 -1.70 12.17 8.35
C TYR A 72 -1.86 10.82 7.66
N MET A 73 -2.64 9.92 8.25
CA MET A 73 -2.96 8.61 7.72
C MET A 73 -4.45 8.57 7.42
N ILE A 74 -4.79 8.23 6.19
CA ILE A 74 -6.17 8.19 5.73
C ILE A 74 -6.50 6.78 5.24
N GLU A 75 -7.72 6.34 5.56
CA GLU A 75 -8.21 5.02 5.23
C GLU A 75 -9.38 5.13 4.25
N SER A 76 -9.44 4.21 3.28
CA SER A 76 -10.59 4.07 2.40
C SER A 76 -11.83 3.70 3.19
N GLY A 77 -12.99 4.27 2.84
CA GLY A 77 -14.28 3.83 3.38
C GLY A 77 -14.59 2.36 3.09
N ASN A 78 -13.95 1.77 2.07
CA ASN A 78 -14.08 0.35 1.71
C ASN A 78 -13.08 -0.56 2.46
N SER A 79 -12.20 -0.02 3.30
CA SER A 79 -11.06 -0.75 3.86
C SER A 79 -11.43 -2.07 4.51
N GLN A 80 -12.44 -2.08 5.38
CA GLN A 80 -12.87 -3.31 6.05
C GLN A 80 -13.28 -4.42 5.06
N LYS A 81 -13.97 -4.04 3.97
CA LYS A 81 -14.40 -4.96 2.91
C LYS A 81 -13.20 -5.46 2.11
N LEU A 82 -12.30 -4.57 1.72
CA LEU A 82 -11.11 -4.88 0.94
C LEU A 82 -10.09 -5.72 1.73
N MET A 83 -9.92 -5.46 3.03
CA MET A 83 -9.07 -6.28 3.90
C MET A 83 -9.60 -7.71 4.01
N ARG A 84 -10.93 -7.90 4.15
CA ARG A 84 -11.52 -9.25 4.12
C ARG A 84 -11.28 -9.96 2.79
N LEU A 85 -11.39 -9.24 1.67
CA LEU A 85 -11.06 -9.79 0.34
C LEU A 85 -9.58 -10.18 0.25
N PHE A 86 -8.69 -9.32 0.72
CA PHE A 86 -7.24 -9.53 0.75
C PHE A 86 -6.88 -10.82 1.49
N HIS A 87 -7.30 -10.96 2.74
CA HIS A 87 -7.05 -12.15 3.54
C HIS A 87 -7.57 -13.42 2.85
N ARG A 88 -8.83 -13.41 2.44
CA ARG A 88 -9.47 -14.56 1.76
C ARG A 88 -8.73 -14.98 0.49
N LYS A 89 -8.27 -14.03 -0.33
CA LYS A 89 -7.55 -14.35 -1.57
C LYS A 89 -6.13 -14.85 -1.29
N CYS A 90 -5.41 -14.22 -0.36
CA CYS A 90 -4.09 -14.69 0.03
C CYS A 90 -4.15 -16.12 0.59
N GLU A 91 -5.12 -16.41 1.47
CA GLU A 91 -5.38 -17.77 1.98
C GLU A 91 -5.68 -18.76 0.84
N LYS A 92 -6.57 -18.39 -0.08
CA LYS A 92 -6.93 -19.22 -1.24
C LYS A 92 -5.72 -19.60 -2.09
N TYR A 93 -4.78 -18.67 -2.28
CA TYR A 93 -3.59 -18.89 -3.11
C TYR A 93 -2.38 -19.41 -2.32
N GLY A 94 -2.48 -19.55 -0.99
CA GLY A 94 -1.36 -19.94 -0.14
C GLY A 94 -0.27 -18.87 -0.04
N ILE A 95 -0.61 -17.60 -0.25
CA ILE A 95 0.30 -16.46 -0.14
C ILE A 95 0.37 -16.02 1.32
N VAL A 96 1.59 -15.93 1.87
CA VAL A 96 1.81 -15.44 3.22
C VAL A 96 1.42 -13.96 3.29
N HIS A 97 0.64 -13.58 4.29
CA HIS A 97 0.13 -12.21 4.42
C HIS A 97 0.06 -11.75 5.88
N ASP A 98 0.80 -12.44 6.75
CA ASP A 98 1.17 -11.98 8.08
C ASP A 98 2.47 -11.17 7.96
N ASN A 99 2.41 -9.87 8.27
CA ASN A 99 3.55 -8.98 8.07
C ASN A 99 4.78 -9.42 8.90
N ASP A 100 4.58 -9.87 10.14
CA ASP A 100 5.69 -10.28 11.02
C ASP A 100 6.37 -11.53 10.47
N GLN A 101 5.60 -12.48 9.95
CA GLN A 101 6.14 -13.66 9.27
C GLN A 101 6.96 -13.27 8.03
N ILE A 102 6.46 -12.33 7.23
CA ILE A 102 7.17 -11.86 6.03
C ILE A 102 8.47 -11.16 6.42
N PHE A 103 8.45 -10.27 7.43
CA PHE A 103 9.66 -9.59 7.89
C PHE A 103 10.69 -10.57 8.47
N ARG A 104 10.25 -11.57 9.26
CA ARG A 104 11.13 -12.66 9.70
C ARG A 104 11.75 -13.41 8.53
N TYR A 105 10.95 -13.74 7.52
CA TYR A 105 11.45 -14.38 6.30
C TYR A 105 12.52 -13.52 5.62
N LEU A 106 12.25 -12.22 5.39
CA LEU A 106 13.21 -11.32 4.76
C LEU A 106 14.52 -11.20 5.55
N SER A 107 14.45 -11.02 6.86
CA SER A 107 15.64 -10.90 7.74
C SER A 107 16.54 -12.14 7.73
N ALA A 108 16.00 -13.32 7.38
CA ALA A 108 16.78 -14.55 7.30
C ALA A 108 17.70 -14.59 6.05
N PHE A 109 17.46 -13.71 5.06
CA PHE A 109 18.22 -13.62 3.81
C PHE A 109 18.92 -12.26 3.65
N GLU A 110 18.81 -11.35 4.62
CA GLU A 110 19.63 -10.14 4.61
C GLU A 110 21.10 -10.55 4.76
N GLU A 111 21.88 -10.38 3.68
CA GLU A 111 23.32 -10.30 3.79
C GLU A 111 23.63 -9.11 4.70
N LYS A 112 24.28 -9.38 5.83
CA LYS A 112 24.78 -8.37 6.74
C LYS A 112 26.00 -7.72 6.09
N ASP A 113 25.77 -6.94 5.03
CA ASP A 113 26.79 -6.03 4.54
C ASP A 113 27.03 -4.99 5.65
N ASP A 114 28.29 -4.65 5.90
CA ASP A 114 28.78 -4.09 7.16
C ASP A 114 28.36 -2.62 7.41
N GLY A 115 27.23 -2.18 6.85
CA GLY A 115 26.53 -0.95 7.22
C GLY A 115 27.40 0.30 7.13
N GLY A 116 28.45 0.28 6.31
CA GLY A 116 29.29 1.44 6.08
C GLY A 116 28.41 2.56 5.53
N GLN A 117 28.21 3.63 6.32
CA GLN A 117 27.60 4.85 5.82
C GLN A 117 28.41 5.32 4.62
N ILE A 118 27.80 5.31 3.44
CA ILE A 118 28.45 5.77 2.23
C ILE A 118 28.62 7.28 2.38
N SER A 119 29.86 7.71 2.59
CA SER A 119 30.23 9.12 2.59
C SER A 119 30.23 9.61 1.15
N ILE A 120 29.53 10.71 0.88
CA ILE A 120 29.69 11.44 -0.39
C ILE A 120 31.04 12.16 -0.48
N TRP A 121 31.83 12.12 0.61
CA TRP A 121 33.09 12.85 0.76
C TRP A 121 34.32 11.94 0.83
N ASP A 122 34.19 10.65 0.50
CA ASP A 122 35.35 9.79 0.23
C ASP A 122 35.87 9.98 -1.21
#